data_AF-A0A2P5HNJ9-F1
#
_entry.id   AF-A0A2P5HNJ9-F1
#
_cell.length_a   1.000
_cell.length_b   1.000
_cell.length_c   1.000
_cell.angle_alpha   90.00
_cell.angle_beta   90.00
_cell.angle_gamma   90.00
#
_symmetry.space_group_name_H-M   'P 1'
#
loop_
_entity.id
_entity.type
_entity.pdbx_description
1 polymer ?
#
loop_
_entity_poly.entity_id
_entity_poly.type
_entity_poly.pdbx_seq_one_letter_code
_entity_poly.pdbx_strand_id
1 'polypeptide(L)'
;MSFPLIDGAGWGSIGLTGDMENNFFLAAWADGTGGVMASFRQGTDEDDPPEVVGNFAVRPITEATAVNNSFLTFTFLCEGCMDSALGLGAEATGADGVMGWALSEQAVGNPGSPDGQLGFHERGFGPFTMRLGEARSTSFEAVAARAGAPIQASGNAGPVVLNVAGGGGGEGEDDDESEDD
;
A
#
# COMPACT_ATOMS: atom_id res chain seq x y z
N MET A 1 8.77 5.43 -2.44
CA MET A 1 7.56 6.25 -2.22
C MET A 1 7.99 7.57 -1.61
N SER A 2 7.51 8.72 -2.10
CA SER A 2 7.81 10.03 -1.50
C SER A 2 6.56 10.89 -1.48
N PHE A 3 6.24 11.51 -0.35
CA PHE A 3 5.03 12.30 -0.17
C PHE A 3 5.21 13.40 0.89
N PRO A 4 4.41 14.48 0.83
CA PRO A 4 4.47 15.57 1.80
C PRO A 4 3.93 15.13 3.17
N LEU A 5 4.43 15.76 4.22
CA LEU A 5 3.92 15.69 5.59
C LEU A 5 3.55 17.09 6.08
N ILE A 6 2.63 17.17 7.03
CA ILE A 6 2.27 18.42 7.74
C ILE A 6 2.69 18.27 9.19
N ASP A 7 3.73 19.00 9.59
CA ASP A 7 4.32 18.92 10.94
C ASP A 7 4.68 17.49 11.37
N GLY A 8 5.09 16.65 10.41
CA GLY A 8 5.43 15.24 10.61
C GLY A 8 4.24 14.28 10.54
N ALA A 9 3.02 14.78 10.34
CA ALA A 9 1.80 13.99 10.16
C ALA A 9 1.51 13.71 8.68
N GLY A 10 0.82 12.60 8.42
CA GLY A 10 0.45 12.13 7.11
C GLY A 10 0.91 10.70 6.83
N TRP A 11 0.29 10.09 5.83
CA TRP A 11 0.63 8.77 5.32
C TRP A 11 0.43 8.72 3.81
N GLY A 12 1.20 7.86 3.16
CA GLY A 12 1.09 7.58 1.74
C GLY A 12 1.00 6.08 1.50
N SER A 13 0.33 5.68 0.42
CA SER A 13 0.26 4.28 0.02
C SER A 13 0.50 4.07 -1.47
N ILE A 14 0.90 2.85 -1.81
CA ILE A 14 0.94 2.35 -3.18
C ILE A 14 0.21 1.00 -3.21
N GLY A 15 -0.80 0.89 -4.07
CA GLY A 15 -1.53 -0.34 -4.34
C GLY A 15 -0.99 -1.08 -5.56
N LEU A 16 -1.06 -2.41 -5.54
CA LEU A 16 -0.61 -3.24 -6.67
C LEU A 16 -1.58 -3.22 -7.84
N THR A 17 -2.84 -2.83 -7.60
CA THR A 17 -3.86 -2.54 -8.62
C THR A 17 -4.32 -1.08 -8.55
N GLY A 18 -5.05 -0.64 -9.58
CA GLY A 18 -5.59 0.73 -9.67
C GLY A 18 -6.82 1.02 -8.81
N ASP A 19 -7.53 -0.02 -8.37
CA ASP A 19 -8.76 0.10 -7.57
C ASP A 19 -8.44 0.09 -6.07
N MET A 20 -9.33 0.62 -5.22
CA MET A 20 -9.17 0.53 -3.76
C MET A 20 -9.77 -0.77 -3.23
N GLU A 21 -10.98 -1.10 -3.67
CA GLU A 21 -11.72 -2.27 -3.22
C GLU A 21 -10.90 -3.55 -3.44
N ASN A 22 -10.73 -4.30 -2.36
CA ASN A 22 -10.02 -5.58 -2.34
C ASN A 22 -8.54 -5.52 -2.77
N ASN A 23 -7.99 -4.32 -2.98
CA ASN A 23 -6.61 -4.13 -3.37
C ASN A 23 -5.66 -4.47 -2.23
N PHE A 24 -4.54 -5.07 -2.58
CA PHE A 24 -3.40 -5.26 -1.70
C PHE A 24 -2.45 -4.06 -1.86
N PHE A 25 -2.21 -3.34 -0.78
CA PHE A 25 -1.40 -2.12 -0.83
C PHE A 25 -0.45 -2.00 0.34
N LEU A 26 0.62 -1.23 0.14
CA LEU A 26 1.57 -0.88 1.18
C LEU A 26 1.34 0.57 1.59
N ALA A 27 1.01 0.80 2.86
CA ALA A 27 0.96 2.13 3.47
C ALA A 27 2.25 2.41 4.26
N ALA A 28 2.70 3.67 4.29
CA ALA A 28 3.86 4.12 5.05
C ALA A 28 3.60 5.49 5.70
N TRP A 29 4.21 5.71 6.87
CA TRP A 29 4.08 6.95 7.67
C TRP A 29 5.26 7.12 8.63
N ALA A 30 5.35 8.27 9.30
CA ALA A 30 6.37 8.51 10.33
C ALA A 30 6.03 7.75 11.62
N ASP A 31 6.98 7.01 12.20
CA ASP A 31 6.73 6.13 13.35
C ASP A 31 6.57 6.85 14.71
N GLY A 32 6.70 8.18 14.73
CA GLY A 32 6.66 9.01 15.94
C GLY A 32 7.97 9.04 16.74
N THR A 33 9.00 8.29 16.34
CA THR A 33 10.33 8.22 16.96
C THR A 33 11.46 8.69 16.04
N GLY A 34 11.12 9.18 14.85
CA GLY A 34 12.05 9.68 13.84
C GLY A 34 12.39 8.66 12.75
N GLY A 35 11.72 7.52 12.73
CA GLY A 35 11.78 6.51 11.67
C GLY A 35 10.52 6.45 10.82
N VAL A 36 10.45 5.41 9.98
CA VAL A 36 9.33 5.13 9.09
C VAL A 36 8.70 3.81 9.50
N MET A 37 7.39 3.81 9.64
CA MET A 37 6.58 2.61 9.76
C MET A 37 5.91 2.33 8.42
N ALA A 38 5.68 1.05 8.12
CA ALA A 38 4.91 0.64 6.96
C ALA A 38 4.19 -0.68 7.24
N SER A 39 3.07 -0.89 6.57
CA SER A 39 2.26 -2.11 6.71
C SER A 39 1.56 -2.44 5.40
N PHE A 40 1.39 -3.74 5.15
CA PHE A 40 0.51 -4.20 4.08
C PHE A 40 -0.92 -4.19 4.59
N ARG A 41 -1.82 -3.65 3.76
CA ARG A 41 -3.25 -3.53 4.03
C ARG A 41 -4.04 -4.13 2.90
N GLN A 42 -5.30 -4.47 3.19
CA GLN A 42 -6.26 -4.88 2.17
C GLN A 42 -7.54 -4.05 2.28
N GLY A 43 -8.03 -3.52 1.15
CA GLY A 43 -9.23 -2.68 1.08
C GLY A 43 -10.55 -3.44 1.26
N THR A 44 -10.69 -4.21 2.35
CA THR A 44 -11.96 -4.87 2.76
C THR A 44 -12.80 -4.00 3.70
N ASP A 45 -12.20 -2.94 4.23
CA ASP A 45 -12.83 -1.88 5.02
C ASP A 45 -12.34 -0.56 4.41
N GLU A 46 -13.24 0.29 3.94
CA GLU A 46 -12.87 1.54 3.25
C GLU A 46 -12.50 2.67 4.21
N ASP A 47 -12.92 2.59 5.47
CA ASP A 47 -12.65 3.63 6.47
C ASP A 47 -11.26 3.45 7.11
N ASP A 48 -10.89 2.20 7.42
CA ASP A 48 -9.56 1.83 7.94
C ASP A 48 -9.16 0.41 7.50
N PRO A 49 -8.57 0.28 6.29
CA PRO A 49 -8.17 -1.01 5.74
C PRO A 49 -7.30 -1.82 6.73
N PRO A 50 -7.66 -3.08 7.07
CA PRO A 50 -6.93 -3.85 8.08
C PRO A 50 -5.52 -4.24 7.62
N GLU A 51 -4.60 -4.38 8.58
CA GLU A 51 -3.29 -4.99 8.36
C GLU A 51 -3.42 -6.45 7.94
N VAL A 52 -2.66 -6.84 6.92
CA VAL A 52 -2.62 -8.21 6.42
C VAL A 52 -1.22 -8.81 6.41
N VAL A 53 -1.16 -10.12 6.60
CA VAL A 53 0.06 -10.94 6.52
C VAL A 53 -0.08 -12.07 5.52
N GLY A 54 1.06 -12.54 5.01
CA GLY A 54 1.15 -13.60 4.03
C GLY A 54 2.60 -13.93 3.72
N ASN A 55 2.84 -14.54 2.55
CA ASN A 55 4.20 -14.84 2.08
C ASN A 55 4.85 -13.63 1.38
N PHE A 56 4.84 -12.48 2.05
CA PHE A 56 5.43 -11.23 1.59
C PHE A 56 6.07 -10.47 2.75
N ALA A 57 6.99 -9.57 2.43
CA ALA A 57 7.64 -8.73 3.43
C ALA A 57 8.06 -7.37 2.85
N VAL A 58 7.97 -6.33 3.67
CA VAL A 58 8.50 -5.00 3.37
C VAL A 58 9.79 -4.79 4.17
N ARG A 59 10.87 -4.46 3.46
CA ARG A 59 12.21 -4.34 4.03
C ARG A 59 12.78 -2.96 3.70
N PRO A 60 12.93 -2.08 4.70
CA PRO A 60 13.50 -0.76 4.49
C PRO A 60 14.93 -0.83 3.92
N ILE A 61 15.24 0.06 2.99
CA ILE A 61 16.62 0.41 2.62
C ILE A 61 16.92 1.72 3.36
N THR A 62 17.49 1.61 4.55
CA THR A 62 17.60 2.72 5.52
C THR A 62 18.41 3.88 4.97
N GLU A 63 19.49 3.63 4.23
CA GLU A 63 20.35 4.68 3.66
C GLU A 63 19.65 5.51 2.57
N ALA A 64 18.54 5.01 2.02
CA ALA A 64 17.72 5.67 1.02
C ALA A 64 16.33 6.06 1.54
N THR A 65 16.14 6.00 2.86
CA THR A 65 14.90 6.39 3.54
C THR A 65 15.15 7.65 4.37
N ALA A 66 14.21 8.60 4.33
CA ALA A 66 14.31 9.86 5.05
C ALA A 66 12.93 10.33 5.49
N VAL A 67 12.82 10.87 6.70
CA VAL A 67 11.60 11.45 7.24
C VAL A 67 11.94 12.74 8.00
N ASN A 68 11.10 13.76 7.85
CA ASN A 68 11.13 14.99 8.63
C ASN A 68 9.72 15.60 8.67
N ASN A 69 9.59 16.82 9.16
CA ASN A 69 8.28 17.44 9.35
C ASN A 69 7.53 17.79 8.05
N SER A 70 8.19 17.77 6.90
CA SER A 70 7.63 18.22 5.62
C SER A 70 7.56 17.13 4.55
N PHE A 71 8.34 16.06 4.68
CA PHE A 71 8.27 14.94 3.74
C PHE A 71 8.73 13.62 4.36
N LEU A 72 8.25 12.54 3.76
CA LEU A 72 8.73 11.18 3.96
C LEU A 72 9.12 10.60 2.60
N THR A 73 10.32 10.03 2.53
CA THR A 73 10.78 9.18 1.43
C THR A 73 11.08 7.81 1.99
N PHE A 74 10.32 6.81 1.55
CA PHE A 74 10.50 5.42 1.93
C PHE A 74 11.01 4.63 0.72
N THR A 75 12.23 4.11 0.85
CA THR A 75 12.82 3.19 -0.12
C THR A 75 12.85 1.81 0.52
N PHE A 76 12.31 0.81 -0.17
CA PHE A 76 12.12 -0.52 0.38
C PHE A 76 12.24 -1.59 -0.69
N LEU A 77 12.55 -2.79 -0.25
CA LEU A 77 12.35 -4.03 -1.00
C LEU A 77 11.00 -4.63 -0.59
N CYS A 78 10.18 -4.98 -1.58
CA CYS A 78 8.94 -5.73 -1.41
C CYS A 78 9.22 -7.18 -1.81
N GLU A 79 9.50 -8.05 -0.84
CA GLU A 79 9.73 -9.47 -1.08
C GLU A 79 8.38 -10.19 -1.20
N GLY A 80 8.24 -11.09 -2.18
CA GLY A 80 7.01 -11.88 -2.35
C GLY A 80 5.78 -11.09 -2.84
N CYS A 81 5.92 -9.81 -3.16
CA CYS A 81 4.79 -8.96 -3.57
C CYS A 81 4.38 -9.12 -5.05
N MET A 82 5.20 -9.78 -5.87
CA MET A 82 4.87 -10.08 -7.26
C MET A 82 4.17 -11.43 -7.36
N ASP A 83 2.91 -11.45 -6.93
CA ASP A 83 2.04 -12.62 -6.96
C ASP A 83 0.76 -12.25 -7.70
N SER A 84 0.40 -13.01 -8.73
CA SER A 84 -0.84 -12.81 -9.47
C SER A 84 -2.08 -12.92 -8.57
N ALA A 85 -1.99 -13.72 -7.49
CA ALA A 85 -3.04 -13.85 -6.50
C ALA A 85 -3.21 -12.59 -5.62
N LEU A 86 -2.21 -11.70 -5.59
CA LEU A 86 -2.29 -10.36 -4.99
C LEU A 86 -2.69 -9.27 -6.00
N GLY A 87 -2.92 -9.64 -7.27
CA GLY A 87 -3.32 -8.73 -8.34
C GLY A 87 -2.20 -8.26 -9.27
N LEU A 88 -0.93 -8.59 -8.98
CA LEU A 88 0.21 -8.21 -9.83
C LEU A 88 1.27 -9.31 -9.92
N GLY A 89 1.15 -10.18 -10.92
CA GLY A 89 2.09 -11.26 -11.14
C GLY A 89 3.34 -10.88 -11.96
N ALA A 90 4.29 -11.82 -12.03
CA ALA A 90 5.54 -11.65 -12.78
C ALA A 90 5.32 -11.41 -14.27
N GLU A 91 4.21 -11.88 -14.84
CA GLU A 91 3.79 -11.64 -16.22
C GLU A 91 3.61 -10.14 -16.54
N ALA A 92 3.22 -9.33 -15.56
CA ALA A 92 3.07 -7.88 -15.73
C ALA A 92 4.41 -7.18 -15.99
N THR A 93 5.55 -7.81 -15.62
CA THR A 93 6.89 -7.25 -15.86
C THR A 93 7.32 -7.22 -17.33
N GLY A 94 6.52 -7.80 -18.22
CA GLY A 94 6.72 -7.71 -19.67
C GLY A 94 6.11 -6.45 -20.30
N ALA A 95 5.27 -5.70 -19.58
CA ALA A 95 4.41 -4.65 -20.12
C ALA A 95 4.21 -3.49 -19.13
N ASP A 96 3.17 -2.70 -19.37
CA ASP A 96 2.65 -1.71 -18.43
C ASP A 96 1.66 -2.37 -17.47
N GLY A 97 1.61 -1.90 -16.22
CA GLY A 97 0.62 -2.28 -15.20
C GLY A 97 -0.08 -1.07 -14.61
N VAL A 98 -1.33 -1.21 -14.18
CA VAL A 98 -2.05 -0.14 -13.47
C VAL A 98 -1.88 -0.36 -11.97
N MET A 99 -1.38 0.66 -11.29
CA MET A 99 -1.18 0.68 -9.84
C MET A 99 -1.96 1.84 -9.22
N GLY A 100 -2.15 1.81 -7.91
CA GLY A 100 -2.91 2.82 -7.16
C GLY A 100 -2.01 3.62 -6.24
N TRP A 101 -2.42 4.84 -5.92
CA TRP A 101 -1.83 5.62 -4.83
C TRP A 101 -2.94 6.25 -3.99
N ALA A 102 -2.63 6.51 -2.72
CA ALA A 102 -3.46 7.31 -1.83
C ALA A 102 -2.60 8.14 -0.86
N LEU A 103 -3.12 9.28 -0.42
CA LEU A 103 -2.42 10.24 0.42
C LEU A 103 -3.36 10.87 1.46
N SER A 104 -2.86 10.99 2.68
CA SER A 104 -3.47 11.77 3.76
C SER A 104 -2.44 12.68 4.41
N GLU A 105 -2.87 13.85 4.88
CA GLU A 105 -2.08 14.72 5.75
C GLU A 105 -2.47 14.56 7.23
N GLN A 106 -3.44 13.68 7.54
CA GLN A 106 -3.84 13.39 8.91
C GLN A 106 -2.82 12.53 9.65
N ALA A 107 -2.75 12.69 10.97
CA ALA A 107 -1.89 11.88 11.81
C ALA A 107 -2.44 10.44 11.89
N VAL A 108 -1.55 9.46 11.70
CA VAL A 108 -1.87 8.04 11.92
C VAL A 108 -2.04 7.80 13.42
N GLY A 109 -3.13 7.15 13.80
CA GLY A 109 -3.35 6.69 15.17
C GLY A 109 -2.41 5.53 15.50
N ASN A 110 -1.79 5.53 16.69
CA ASN A 110 -0.79 4.53 17.10
C ASN A 110 0.37 4.36 16.09
N PRO A 111 1.11 5.43 15.74
CA PRO A 111 2.04 5.43 14.60
C PRO A 111 3.25 4.50 14.78
N GLY A 112 3.57 4.09 16.01
CA GLY A 112 4.64 3.14 16.29
C GLY A 112 4.27 1.68 16.04
N SER A 113 3.05 1.40 15.58
CA SER A 113 2.55 0.04 15.36
C SER A 113 2.15 -0.17 13.90
N PRO A 114 2.45 -1.33 13.29
CA PRO A 114 2.03 -1.67 11.93
C PRO A 114 0.50 -1.64 11.69
N ASP A 115 -0.30 -1.86 12.73
CA ASP A 115 -1.77 -1.77 12.71
C ASP A 115 -2.31 -0.35 12.98
N GLY A 116 -1.47 0.68 12.86
CA GLY A 116 -1.87 2.07 13.06
C GLY A 116 -3.11 2.46 12.24
N GLN A 117 -3.95 3.32 12.79
CA GLN A 117 -5.19 3.77 12.16
C GLN A 117 -4.89 4.83 11.11
N LEU A 118 -5.16 4.54 9.84
CA LEU A 118 -4.84 5.42 8.71
C LEU A 118 -5.90 6.53 8.56
N GLY A 119 -7.18 6.17 8.70
CA GLY A 119 -8.28 7.04 8.33
C GLY A 119 -8.34 7.35 6.83
N PHE A 120 -9.20 8.28 6.43
CA PHE A 120 -9.45 8.58 5.02
C PHE A 120 -8.30 9.33 4.33
N HIS A 121 -8.00 9.00 3.07
CA HIS A 121 -7.00 9.65 2.23
C HIS A 121 -7.53 10.94 1.57
N GLU A 122 -7.75 11.98 2.37
CA GLU A 122 -8.42 13.22 1.98
C GLU A 122 -7.62 14.10 1.00
N ARG A 123 -6.33 13.83 0.82
CA ARG A 123 -5.45 14.60 -0.07
C ARG A 123 -5.45 14.11 -1.50
N GLY A 124 -5.98 12.92 -1.74
CA GLY A 124 -6.18 12.37 -3.06
C GLY A 124 -5.76 10.92 -3.15
N PHE A 125 -6.24 10.30 -4.21
CA PHE A 125 -5.99 8.93 -4.58
C PHE A 125 -6.22 8.78 -6.09
N GLY A 126 -5.74 7.67 -6.65
CA GLY A 126 -6.13 7.29 -8.00
C GLY A 126 -5.20 6.28 -8.65
N PRO A 127 -5.58 5.80 -9.84
CA PRO A 127 -4.75 4.91 -10.62
C PRO A 127 -3.62 5.68 -11.32
N PHE A 128 -2.53 4.98 -11.59
CA PHE A 128 -1.47 5.42 -12.48
C PHE A 128 -0.87 4.24 -13.24
N THR A 129 -0.35 4.50 -14.44
CA THR A 129 0.33 3.47 -15.25
C THR A 129 1.79 3.38 -14.86
N MET A 130 2.22 2.20 -14.42
CA MET A 130 3.60 1.84 -14.19
C MET A 130 4.18 1.09 -15.40
N ARG A 131 5.29 1.59 -15.96
CA ARG A 131 5.98 0.94 -17.08
C ARG A 131 6.92 -0.16 -16.59
N LEU A 132 6.36 -1.26 -16.11
CA LEU A 132 7.10 -2.34 -15.44
C LEU A 132 8.15 -2.99 -16.36
N GLY A 133 7.84 -3.13 -17.66
CA GLY A 133 8.77 -3.62 -18.67
C GLY A 133 10.06 -2.81 -18.80
N GLU A 134 9.96 -1.49 -18.61
CA GLU A 134 11.07 -0.52 -18.67
C GLU A 134 11.77 -0.35 -17.30
N ALA A 135 11.10 -0.67 -16.19
CA ALA A 135 11.62 -0.48 -14.83
C ALA A 135 12.64 -1.54 -14.39
N ARG A 136 12.85 -2.59 -15.18
CA ARG A 136 13.79 -3.68 -14.88
C ARG A 136 15.23 -3.16 -14.91
N SER A 137 16.03 -3.60 -13.94
CA SER A 137 17.43 -3.18 -13.82
C SER A 137 18.34 -4.36 -13.51
N THR A 138 19.46 -4.45 -14.21
CA THR A 138 20.53 -5.44 -13.93
C THR A 138 21.20 -5.19 -12.58
N SER A 139 21.00 -4.01 -11.98
CA SER A 139 21.49 -3.66 -10.65
C SER A 139 20.52 -4.03 -9.52
N PHE A 140 19.38 -4.67 -9.83
CA PHE A 140 18.34 -4.98 -8.83
C PHE A 140 18.91 -5.74 -7.63
N GLU A 141 19.68 -6.82 -7.87
CA GLU A 141 20.27 -7.63 -6.79
C GLU A 141 21.19 -6.80 -5.86
N ALA A 142 22.00 -5.91 -6.43
CA ALA A 142 22.86 -5.02 -5.65
C ALA A 142 22.05 -3.99 -4.84
N VAL A 143 20.89 -3.56 -5.36
CA VAL A 143 19.98 -2.66 -4.64
C VAL A 143 19.27 -3.43 -3.52
N ALA A 144 18.71 -4.59 -3.82
CA ALA A 144 17.98 -5.46 -2.91
C ALA A 144 18.84 -5.92 -1.73
N ALA A 145 20.12 -6.20 -1.95
CA ALA A 145 21.06 -6.59 -0.89
C ALA A 145 21.29 -5.51 0.20
N ARG A 146 20.86 -4.26 -0.04
CA ARG A 146 20.90 -3.17 0.95
C ARG A 146 19.67 -3.14 1.86
N ALA A 147 18.66 -3.97 1.59
CA ALA A 147 17.46 -4.02 2.41
C ALA A 147 17.77 -4.62 3.80
N GLY A 148 17.27 -3.96 4.84
CA GLY A 148 17.42 -4.37 6.23
C GLY A 148 16.50 -5.53 6.63
N ALA A 149 16.23 -5.62 7.92
CA ALA A 149 15.25 -6.57 8.45
C ALA A 149 13.83 -6.19 8.01
N PRO A 150 12.92 -7.17 7.82
CA PRO A 150 11.53 -6.88 7.54
C PRO A 150 10.84 -6.20 8.71
N ILE A 151 9.97 -5.23 8.41
CA ILE A 151 9.04 -4.69 9.40
C ILE A 151 8.14 -5.84 9.85
N GLN A 152 8.08 -6.06 11.17
CA GLN A 152 7.28 -7.13 11.74
C GLN A 152 5.81 -6.73 11.71
N ALA A 153 4.94 -7.66 11.36
CA ALA A 153 3.51 -7.44 11.45
C ALA A 153 3.05 -7.30 12.91
N SER A 154 1.93 -6.62 13.12
CA SER A 154 1.32 -6.60 14.45
C SER A 154 0.72 -7.97 14.80
N GLY A 155 0.41 -8.16 16.09
CA GLY A 155 -0.37 -9.33 16.54
C GLY A 155 -1.83 -9.33 16.07
N ASN A 156 -2.30 -8.22 15.48
CA ASN A 156 -3.67 -8.02 15.01
C ASN A 156 -3.81 -8.25 13.49
N ALA A 157 -2.71 -8.47 12.77
CA ALA A 157 -2.75 -8.66 11.33
C ALA A 157 -3.54 -9.92 10.94
N GLY A 158 -4.48 -9.77 10.02
CA GLY A 158 -5.25 -10.87 9.44
C GLY A 158 -4.50 -11.55 8.29
N PRO A 159 -4.88 -12.77 7.89
CA PRO A 159 -4.37 -13.33 6.63
C PRO A 159 -4.88 -12.50 5.44
N VAL A 160 -4.02 -12.27 4.44
CA VAL A 160 -4.45 -11.67 3.16
C VAL A 160 -5.49 -12.56 2.48
N VAL A 161 -6.50 -11.95 1.87
CA VAL A 161 -7.44 -12.66 0.99
C VAL A 161 -6.89 -12.62 -0.44
N LEU A 162 -6.69 -13.80 -1.03
CA LEU A 162 -6.10 -13.96 -2.36
C LEU A 162 -7.16 -14.03 -3.46
N ASN A 163 -6.76 -13.62 -4.68
CA ASN A 163 -7.56 -13.67 -5.92
C ASN A 163 -8.84 -12.82 -5.89
N VAL A 164 -8.80 -11.70 -5.18
CA VAL A 164 -9.96 -10.80 -5.06
C VAL A 164 -9.89 -9.64 -6.06
N ALA A 165 -8.69 -9.22 -6.44
CA ALA A 165 -8.48 -8.27 -7.52
C ALA A 165 -8.89 -8.89 -8.88
N GLY A 166 -9.93 -8.34 -9.52
CA GLY A 166 -10.40 -8.79 -10.84
C GLY A 166 -11.80 -9.42 -10.88
N GLY A 167 -12.53 -9.45 -9.76
CA GLY A 167 -13.97 -9.72 -9.75
C GLY A 167 -14.75 -8.52 -10.29
N GLY A 168 -14.85 -8.39 -11.61
CA GLY A 168 -15.64 -7.35 -12.27
C GLY A 168 -17.08 -7.28 -11.75
N GLY A 169 -17.59 -6.04 -11.69
CA GLY A 169 -18.86 -5.65 -11.09
C GLY A 169 -20.05 -6.56 -11.38
N GLY A 170 -20.82 -6.83 -10.32
CA GLY A 170 -22.21 -7.23 -10.43
C GLY A 170 -23.07 -5.98 -10.52
N GLU A 171 -23.56 -5.66 -11.71
CA GLU A 171 -24.79 -4.88 -11.86
C GLU A 171 -25.99 -5.72 -11.37
N GLY A 172 -26.91 -5.09 -10.64
CA GLY A 172 -28.22 -5.61 -10.20
C GLY A 172 -28.26 -5.94 -8.71
N GLU A 173 -29.14 -5.37 -7.88
CA GLU A 173 -30.52 -4.94 -8.12
C GLU A 173 -30.79 -3.60 -7.41
N ASP A 174 -31.11 -2.55 -8.19
CA ASP A 174 -31.83 -1.38 -7.68
C ASP A 174 -33.28 -1.83 -7.43
N ASP A 175 -33.62 -2.18 -6.19
CA ASP A 175 -35.02 -2.30 -5.77
C ASP A 175 -35.60 -0.89 -5.61
N ASP A 176 -36.08 -0.34 -6.73
CA ASP A 176 -37.01 0.79 -6.78
C ASP A 176 -38.35 0.38 -6.12
N GLU A 177 -38.44 0.42 -4.79
CA GLU A 177 -39.73 0.47 -4.12
C GLU A 177 -40.31 1.89 -4.22
N SER A 178 -41.05 2.10 -5.30
CA SER A 178 -42.01 3.19 -5.45
C SER A 178 -43.24 2.88 -4.59
N GLU A 179 -43.33 3.50 -3.41
CA GLU A 179 -44.59 3.56 -2.65
C GLU A 179 -45.50 4.67 -3.24
N ASP A 180 -46.39 4.25 -4.13
CA ASP A 180 -47.65 4.94 -4.42
C ASP A 180 -48.67 4.62 -3.29
N ASP A 181 -49.00 5.63 -2.46
CA ASP A 181 -50.37 6.01 -2.00
C ASP A 181 -50.35 7.08 -0.87
#